data_AF-A0AA42BW63-F1
#
_entry.id   AF-A0AA42BW63-F1
#
_cell.length_a   1.000
_cell.length_b   1.000
_cell.length_c   1.000
_cell.angle_alpha   90.00
_cell.angle_beta   90.00
_cell.angle_gamma   90.00
#
_symmetry.space_group_name_H-M   'P 1'
#
loop_
_entity.id
_entity.type
_entity.pdbx_description
1 polymer ?
#
loop_
_entity_poly.entity_id
_entity_poly.type
_entity_poly.pdbx_seq_one_letter_code
_entity_poly.pdbx_strand_id
1 'polypeptide(L)'
;MEPYDSQITYWLHHASHCDLSPQHRQATRHLEESLHRLERKRKAIEAVRARIPRTGLGLVAPSEAQQHDLFDTTQDFFQTYYATISALAAFLNYAKRVTRADVPTRSIAKFIDFLRSGYLRRRNSSYRALMSARDFRTVLDHSPGHATFDWLTNGSAKQPVHIVLFSRRAGRVPEGADGDPAIGWAFRAPDDAQVMEALIEALAFIFGRLTAEYRTPQMDATCSWEADGFGSAPAIAFENHVGELMRTSPRTAFDGPHLRAPRENST
;
A
#
# COMPACT_ATOMS: atom_id res chain seq x y z
N MET A 1 -16.81 6.02 0.06
CA MET A 1 -15.71 5.05 -0.08
C MET A 1 -15.85 4.09 1.09
N GLU A 2 -16.05 2.80 0.83
CA GLU A 2 -16.15 1.82 1.91
C GLU A 2 -14.84 1.77 2.73
N PRO A 3 -14.91 1.54 4.05
CA PRO A 3 -13.72 1.30 4.86
C PRO A 3 -12.90 0.13 4.32
N TYR A 4 -11.57 0.21 4.36
CA TYR A 4 -10.73 -0.92 3.95
C TYR A 4 -10.97 -2.16 4.83
N ASP A 5 -11.32 -1.96 6.10
CA ASP A 5 -11.63 -3.02 7.06
C ASP A 5 -12.71 -3.99 6.55
N SER A 6 -13.81 -3.46 5.99
CA SER A 6 -14.89 -4.30 5.45
C SER A 6 -14.43 -5.10 4.24
N GLN A 7 -13.65 -4.48 3.35
CA GLN A 7 -13.10 -5.15 2.17
C GLN A 7 -12.09 -6.24 2.55
N ILE A 8 -11.16 -5.95 3.48
CA ILE A 8 -10.20 -6.93 4.03
C ILE A 8 -10.97 -8.13 4.58
N THR A 9 -11.93 -7.86 5.45
CA THR A 9 -12.73 -8.92 6.09
C THR A 9 -13.51 -9.72 5.06
N TYR A 10 -14.13 -9.04 4.08
CA TYR A 10 -14.86 -9.69 2.99
C TYR A 10 -13.96 -10.66 2.20
N TRP A 11 -12.80 -10.21 1.72
CA TRP A 11 -11.92 -11.07 0.91
C TRP A 11 -11.36 -12.25 1.71
N LEU A 12 -11.01 -12.06 2.98
CA LEU A 12 -10.45 -13.11 3.83
C LEU A 12 -11.51 -14.08 4.34
N HIS A 13 -12.74 -13.62 4.56
CA HIS A 13 -13.88 -14.48 4.87
C HIS A 13 -14.04 -15.57 3.80
N HIS A 14 -13.88 -15.22 2.53
CA HIS A 14 -13.97 -16.19 1.43
C HIS A 14 -12.84 -17.24 1.43
N ALA A 15 -11.66 -16.86 1.92
CA ALA A 15 -10.59 -17.83 2.13
C ALA A 15 -10.94 -18.86 3.22
N SER A 16 -11.77 -18.48 4.21
CA SER A 16 -12.17 -19.38 5.30
C SER A 16 -13.10 -20.51 4.85
N HIS A 17 -13.81 -20.31 3.73
CA HIS A 17 -14.66 -21.33 3.11
C HIS A 17 -13.88 -22.32 2.24
N CYS A 18 -12.67 -21.96 1.81
CA CYS A 18 -11.87 -22.82 0.95
C CYS A 18 -11.33 -24.02 1.75
N ASP A 19 -11.22 -25.20 1.12
CA ASP A 19 -10.57 -26.37 1.72
C ASP A 19 -9.04 -26.20 1.74
N LEU A 20 -8.57 -25.39 2.70
CA LEU A 20 -7.18 -25.02 2.87
C LEU A 20 -6.46 -25.98 3.82
N SER A 21 -5.20 -26.32 3.51
CA SER A 21 -4.35 -27.06 4.44
C SER A 21 -4.13 -26.28 5.77
N PRO A 22 -3.73 -26.95 6.87
CA PRO A 22 -3.45 -26.26 8.14
C PRO A 22 -2.43 -25.11 8.00
N GLN A 23 -1.37 -25.31 7.22
CA GLN A 23 -0.35 -24.29 6.97
C GLN A 23 -0.93 -23.11 6.19
N HIS A 24 -1.78 -23.37 5.20
CA HIS A 24 -2.44 -22.33 4.42
C HIS A 24 -3.40 -21.52 5.31
N ARG A 25 -4.19 -22.16 6.17
CA ARG A 25 -5.05 -21.46 7.15
C ARG A 25 -4.26 -20.58 8.12
N GLN A 26 -3.10 -21.06 8.59
CA GLN A 26 -2.22 -20.24 9.43
C GLN A 26 -1.69 -19.03 8.67
N ALA A 27 -1.27 -19.20 7.42
CA ALA A 27 -0.81 -18.10 6.58
C ALA A 27 -1.93 -17.09 6.28
N THR A 28 -3.17 -17.55 6.08
CA THR A 28 -4.36 -16.68 5.93
C THR A 28 -4.57 -15.81 7.16
N ARG A 29 -4.58 -16.40 8.37
CA ARG A 29 -4.73 -15.64 9.62
C ARG A 29 -3.61 -14.63 9.82
N HIS A 30 -2.38 -15.03 9.52
CA HIS A 30 -1.24 -14.11 9.63
C HIS A 30 -1.34 -12.93 8.65
N LEU A 31 -1.80 -13.18 7.42
CA LEU A 31 -2.07 -12.13 6.44
C LEU A 31 -3.20 -11.20 6.91
N GLU A 32 -4.30 -11.75 7.44
CA GLU A 32 -5.42 -11.01 8.02
C GLU A 32 -4.96 -10.06 9.14
N GLU A 33 -4.28 -10.59 10.15
CA GLU A 33 -3.75 -9.80 11.27
C GLU A 33 -2.82 -8.68 10.78
N SER A 34 -2.01 -8.97 9.76
CA SER A 34 -1.08 -8.01 9.17
C SER A 34 -1.81 -6.90 8.41
N LEU A 35 -2.87 -7.23 7.66
CA LEU A 35 -3.69 -6.25 6.93
C LEU A 35 -4.44 -5.31 7.86
N HIS A 36 -5.12 -5.83 8.89
CA HIS A 36 -5.79 -4.98 9.87
C HIS A 36 -4.78 -4.11 10.65
N ARG A 37 -3.58 -4.63 10.92
CA ARG A 37 -2.50 -3.83 11.53
C ARG A 37 -2.08 -2.68 10.61
N LEU A 38 -1.90 -2.95 9.32
CA LEU A 38 -1.54 -1.93 8.33
C LEU A 38 -2.61 -0.85 8.22
N GLU A 39 -3.89 -1.22 8.19
CA GLU A 39 -4.99 -0.26 8.16
C GLU A 39 -5.02 0.63 9.42
N ARG A 40 -4.81 0.04 10.61
CA ARG A 40 -4.69 0.82 11.86
C ARG A 40 -3.55 1.84 11.79
N LYS A 41 -2.40 1.46 11.22
CA LYS A 41 -1.26 2.37 11.02
C LYS A 41 -1.59 3.49 10.03
N ARG A 42 -2.33 3.20 8.96
CA ARG A 42 -2.83 4.23 8.03
C ARG A 42 -3.75 5.24 8.74
N LYS A 43 -4.73 4.74 9.52
CA LYS A 43 -5.63 5.58 10.32
C LYS A 43 -4.88 6.45 11.32
N ALA A 44 -3.76 5.95 11.88
CA ALA A 44 -2.90 6.74 12.75
C ALA A 44 -2.24 7.92 12.01
N ILE A 45 -1.75 7.73 10.78
CA ILE A 45 -1.23 8.83 9.93
C ILE A 45 -2.33 9.88 9.69
N GLU A 46 -3.54 9.45 9.34
CA GLU A 46 -4.68 10.37 9.13
C GLU A 46 -5.00 11.16 10.39
N ALA A 47 -4.98 10.51 11.56
CA ALA A 47 -5.21 11.17 12.85
C ALA A 47 -4.13 12.21 13.16
N VAL A 48 -2.85 11.95 12.84
CA VAL A 48 -1.78 12.96 12.95
C VAL A 48 -2.05 14.14 12.01
N ARG A 49 -2.32 13.86 10.73
CA ARG A 49 -2.59 14.89 9.72
C ARG A 49 -3.80 15.75 10.06
N ALA A 50 -4.83 15.19 10.69
CA ALA A 50 -6.03 15.90 11.12
C ALA A 50 -5.75 16.91 12.26
N ARG A 51 -4.69 16.69 13.05
CA ARG A 51 -4.25 17.62 14.10
C ARG A 51 -3.43 18.81 13.57
N ILE A 52 -2.94 18.73 12.32
CA ILE A 52 -2.15 19.82 11.71
C ILE A 52 -3.11 20.96 11.30
N PRO A 53 -2.98 22.16 11.87
CA PRO A 53 -3.92 23.24 11.60
C PRO A 53 -3.94 23.66 10.12
N ARG A 54 -5.13 23.96 9.62
CA ARG A 54 -5.35 24.51 8.28
C ARG A 54 -6.06 25.85 8.39
N THR A 55 -5.60 26.83 7.64
CA THR A 55 -6.28 28.13 7.49
C THR A 55 -6.93 28.20 6.12
N GLY A 56 -7.89 29.12 5.93
CA GLY A 56 -8.48 29.39 4.61
C GLY A 56 -7.46 29.86 3.55
N LEU A 57 -6.27 30.31 3.99
CA LEU A 57 -5.16 30.74 3.12
C LEU A 57 -4.15 29.63 2.84
N GLY A 58 -4.25 28.48 3.54
CA GLY A 58 -3.39 27.33 3.32
C GLY A 58 -3.01 26.57 4.59
N LEU A 59 -2.06 25.66 4.42
CA LEU A 59 -1.54 24.81 5.49
C LEU A 59 -0.69 25.64 6.47
N VAL A 60 -0.97 25.54 7.76
CA VAL A 60 -0.07 26.07 8.79
C VAL A 60 1.10 25.10 8.94
N ALA A 61 2.32 25.61 9.06
CA ALA A 61 3.48 24.76 9.30
C ALA A 61 3.25 23.89 10.54
N PRO A 62 3.42 22.56 10.45
CA PRO A 62 3.26 21.66 11.61
C PRO A 62 4.27 22.01 12.70
N SER A 63 3.87 21.91 13.96
CA SER A 63 4.81 22.05 15.08
C SER A 63 5.85 20.92 15.05
N GLU A 64 7.01 21.11 15.68
CA GLU A 64 8.06 20.10 15.75
C GLU A 64 7.53 18.74 16.24
N ALA A 65 6.72 18.74 17.31
CA ALA A 65 6.06 17.53 17.81
C ALA A 65 5.15 16.87 16.76
N GLN A 66 4.38 17.65 16.00
CA GLN A 66 3.54 17.12 14.92
C GLN A 66 4.36 16.56 13.75
N GLN A 67 5.52 17.16 13.45
CA GLN A 67 6.43 16.67 12.43
C GLN A 67 7.02 15.32 12.82
N HIS A 68 7.48 15.17 14.07
CA HIS A 68 7.97 13.91 14.61
C HIS A 68 6.88 12.84 14.66
N ASP A 69 5.69 13.16 15.19
CA ASP A 69 4.55 12.23 15.19
C ASP A 69 4.22 11.74 13.76
N LEU A 70 4.27 12.64 12.77
CA LEU A 70 4.00 12.28 11.38
C LEU A 70 5.12 11.40 10.81
N PHE A 71 6.38 11.69 11.14
CA PHE A 71 7.52 10.90 10.71
C PHE A 71 7.44 9.47 11.27
N ASP A 72 7.26 9.33 12.58
CA ASP A 72 7.21 8.04 13.27
C ASP A 72 6.04 7.18 12.76
N THR A 73 4.85 7.78 12.64
CA THR A 73 3.67 7.05 12.13
C THR A 73 3.81 6.67 10.65
N THR A 74 4.47 7.50 9.84
CA THR A 74 4.77 7.19 8.42
C THR A 74 5.77 6.03 8.34
N GLN A 75 6.84 6.07 9.13
CA GLN A 75 7.84 5.01 9.20
C GLN A 75 7.20 3.68 9.62
N ASP A 76 6.41 3.69 10.70
CA ASP A 76 5.68 2.52 11.20
C ASP A 76 4.75 1.90 10.15
N PHE A 77 4.05 2.74 9.37
CA PHE A 77 3.20 2.27 8.29
C PHE A 77 4.01 1.55 7.22
N PHE A 78 5.11 2.14 6.72
CA PHE A 78 5.90 1.52 5.66
C PHE A 78 6.67 0.28 6.11
N GLN A 79 7.08 0.22 7.39
CA GLN A 79 7.61 -1.01 7.99
C GLN A 79 6.52 -2.10 8.06
N THR A 80 5.32 -1.75 8.50
CA THR A 80 4.18 -2.68 8.54
C THR A 80 3.79 -3.13 7.13
N TYR A 81 3.76 -2.23 6.15
CA TYR A 81 3.50 -2.53 4.75
C TYR A 81 4.44 -3.63 4.23
N TYR A 82 5.74 -3.50 4.50
CA TYR A 82 6.73 -4.49 4.07
C TYR A 82 6.47 -5.87 4.71
N ALA A 83 6.11 -5.89 6.00
CA ALA A 83 5.71 -7.12 6.67
C ALA A 83 4.42 -7.72 6.09
N THR A 84 3.44 -6.89 5.73
CA THR A 84 2.19 -7.32 5.09
C THR A 84 2.42 -7.91 3.70
N ILE A 85 3.27 -7.30 2.87
CA ILE A 85 3.63 -7.86 1.56
C ILE A 85 4.39 -9.19 1.72
N SER A 86 5.24 -9.29 2.74
CA SER A 86 5.92 -10.56 3.08
C SER A 86 4.93 -11.65 3.49
N ALA A 87 3.93 -11.31 4.31
CA ALA A 87 2.86 -12.23 4.69
C ALA A 87 2.02 -12.67 3.48
N LEU A 88 1.73 -11.75 2.56
CA LEU A 88 1.02 -12.05 1.32
C LEU A 88 1.83 -13.00 0.41
N ALA A 89 3.14 -12.79 0.31
CA ALA A 89 4.02 -13.69 -0.43
C ALA A 89 4.05 -15.10 0.18
N ALA A 90 4.10 -15.18 1.51
CA ALA A 90 4.04 -16.46 2.22
C ALA A 90 2.70 -17.18 2.00
N PHE A 91 1.58 -16.45 2.09
CA PHE A 91 0.25 -16.97 1.79
C PHE A 91 0.18 -17.55 0.36
N LEU A 92 0.57 -16.77 -0.65
CA LEU A 92 0.56 -17.22 -2.04
C LEU A 92 1.49 -18.40 -2.30
N ASN A 93 2.59 -18.53 -1.55
CA ASN A 93 3.47 -19.68 -1.66
C ASN A 93 2.79 -21.00 -1.23
N TYR A 94 1.78 -20.95 -0.36
CA TYR A 94 0.95 -22.12 -0.02
C TYR A 94 -0.23 -22.31 -0.99
N ALA A 95 -0.65 -21.27 -1.71
CA ALA A 95 -1.72 -21.31 -2.71
C ALA A 95 -1.24 -21.72 -4.12
N LYS A 96 -0.39 -22.76 -4.22
CA LYS A 96 0.25 -23.17 -5.50
C LYS A 96 -0.72 -23.47 -6.64
N ARG A 97 -1.94 -23.94 -6.34
CA ARG A 97 -2.99 -24.17 -7.36
C ARG A 97 -3.41 -22.88 -8.08
N VAL A 98 -3.44 -21.76 -7.34
CA VAL A 98 -3.80 -20.44 -7.89
C VAL A 98 -2.64 -19.84 -8.67
N THR A 99 -1.43 -19.90 -8.11
CA THR A 99 -0.26 -19.21 -8.66
C THR A 99 0.32 -19.93 -9.87
N ARG A 100 0.27 -21.27 -9.90
CA ARG A 100 0.86 -22.14 -10.94
C ARG A 100 2.35 -21.86 -11.21
N ALA A 101 3.02 -21.18 -10.28
CA ALA A 101 4.39 -20.71 -10.40
C ALA A 101 5.02 -20.56 -9.02
N ASP A 102 6.35 -20.48 -8.99
CA ASP A 102 7.08 -20.22 -7.77
C ASP A 102 6.97 -18.75 -7.35
N VAL A 103 6.44 -18.55 -6.14
CA VAL A 103 6.22 -17.24 -5.58
C VAL A 103 7.51 -16.74 -4.95
N PRO A 104 8.05 -15.59 -5.37
CA PRO A 104 9.23 -15.03 -4.73
C PRO A 104 8.92 -14.63 -3.29
N THR A 105 9.55 -15.28 -2.31
CA THR A 105 9.36 -14.96 -0.87
C THR A 105 10.55 -14.26 -0.24
N ARG A 106 11.71 -14.25 -0.91
CA ARG A 106 12.98 -13.70 -0.40
C ARG A 106 13.25 -12.26 -0.85
N SER A 107 12.49 -11.74 -1.81
CA SER A 107 12.68 -10.40 -2.35
C SER A 107 11.34 -9.77 -2.66
N ILE A 108 11.02 -8.68 -1.95
CA ILE A 108 9.73 -8.00 -2.10
C ILE A 108 9.59 -7.34 -3.47
N ALA A 109 10.67 -6.82 -4.06
CA ALA A 109 10.59 -6.34 -5.46
C ALA A 109 10.22 -7.46 -6.43
N LYS A 110 10.92 -8.59 -6.38
CA LYS A 110 10.60 -9.74 -7.24
C LYS A 110 9.17 -10.23 -7.02
N PHE A 111 8.69 -10.17 -5.77
CA PHE A 111 7.31 -10.52 -5.46
C PHE A 111 6.29 -9.52 -6.04
N ILE A 112 6.54 -8.22 -5.96
CA ILE A 112 5.67 -7.20 -6.56
C ILE A 112 5.69 -7.31 -8.10
N ASP A 113 6.84 -7.61 -8.71
CA ASP A 113 6.93 -7.91 -10.15
C ASP A 113 6.14 -9.17 -10.52
N PHE A 114 6.20 -10.21 -9.67
CA PHE A 114 5.35 -11.40 -9.81
C PHE A 114 3.86 -11.01 -9.76
N LEU A 115 3.44 -10.18 -8.81
CA LEU A 115 2.07 -9.66 -8.73
C LEU A 115 1.68 -8.88 -9.99
N ARG A 116 2.58 -8.07 -10.55
CA ARG A 116 2.37 -7.34 -11.81
C ARG A 116 2.03 -8.27 -12.97
N SER A 117 2.81 -9.34 -13.13
CA SER A 117 2.62 -10.28 -14.23
C SER A 117 1.32 -11.08 -14.11
N GLY A 118 0.95 -11.50 -12.90
CA GLY A 118 -0.17 -12.42 -12.66
C GLY A 118 -1.50 -11.76 -12.31
N TYR A 119 -1.48 -10.63 -11.61
CA TYR A 119 -2.66 -10.09 -10.92
C TYR A 119 -2.91 -8.61 -11.21
N LEU A 120 -1.87 -7.82 -11.45
CA LEU A 120 -1.97 -6.36 -11.67
C LEU A 120 -1.69 -5.93 -13.12
N ARG A 121 -1.79 -6.83 -14.11
CA ARG A 121 -1.34 -6.58 -15.50
C ARG A 121 -1.93 -5.32 -16.15
N ARG A 122 -3.15 -4.94 -15.79
CA ARG A 122 -3.85 -3.75 -16.30
C ARG A 122 -3.85 -2.56 -15.32
N ARG A 123 -3.19 -2.70 -14.17
CA ARG A 123 -3.23 -1.75 -13.03
C ARG A 123 -1.81 -1.21 -12.77
N ASN A 124 -1.28 -0.48 -13.75
CA ASN A 124 0.07 0.09 -13.66
C ASN A 124 0.23 1.08 -12.50
N SER A 125 -0.84 1.81 -12.12
CA SER A 125 -0.86 2.69 -10.95
C SER A 125 -0.62 1.91 -9.66
N SER A 126 -1.31 0.79 -9.48
CA SER A 126 -1.23 -0.06 -8.28
C SER A 126 0.15 -0.70 -8.15
N TYR A 127 0.72 -1.20 -9.26
CA TYR A 127 2.11 -1.65 -9.30
C TYR A 127 3.09 -0.54 -8.87
N ARG A 128 2.96 0.67 -9.42
CA ARG A 128 3.83 1.81 -9.06
C ARG A 128 3.70 2.20 -7.60
N ALA A 129 2.48 2.22 -7.05
CA ALA A 129 2.26 2.53 -5.64
C ALA A 129 2.97 1.51 -4.72
N LEU A 130 2.82 0.20 -5.01
CA LEU A 130 3.47 -0.86 -4.24
C LEU A 130 5.01 -0.79 -4.36
N MET A 131 5.54 -0.63 -5.57
CA MET A 131 6.99 -0.50 -5.77
C MET A 131 7.56 0.73 -5.06
N SER A 132 6.92 1.88 -5.20
CA SER A 132 7.35 3.12 -4.55
C SER A 132 7.34 3.00 -3.01
N ALA A 133 6.33 2.33 -2.44
CA ALA A 133 6.27 2.02 -1.00
C ALA A 133 7.43 1.14 -0.53
N ARG A 134 7.77 0.10 -1.33
CA ARG A 134 8.93 -0.75 -1.07
C ARG A 134 10.23 0.05 -1.12
N ASP A 135 10.42 0.87 -2.15
CA ASP A 135 11.64 1.65 -2.34
C ASP A 135 11.83 2.68 -1.22
N PHE A 136 10.74 3.36 -0.83
CA PHE A 136 10.75 4.28 0.31
C PHE A 136 11.14 3.57 1.61
N ARG A 137 10.56 2.40 1.89
CA ARG A 137 10.93 1.59 3.06
C ARG A 137 12.40 1.16 3.00
N THR A 138 12.93 0.83 1.82
CA THR A 138 14.34 0.46 1.67
C THR A 138 15.28 1.61 2.05
N VAL A 139 14.91 2.85 1.75
CA VAL A 139 15.66 4.03 2.21
C VAL A 139 15.58 4.17 3.73
N LEU A 140 14.39 4.02 4.32
CA LEU A 140 14.18 4.10 5.79
C LEU A 140 15.01 3.07 6.58
N ASP A 141 15.19 1.86 6.04
CA ASP A 141 15.86 0.74 6.72
C ASP A 141 17.40 0.84 6.73
N HIS A 142 17.97 2.01 6.36
CA HIS A 142 19.39 2.35 6.43
C HIS A 142 20.34 1.16 6.15
N SER A 143 20.21 0.52 4.98
CA SER A 143 21.22 -0.45 4.58
C SER A 143 22.59 0.23 4.56
N PRO A 144 23.69 -0.41 4.99
CA PRO A 144 25.04 0.18 5.03
C PRO A 144 25.52 0.81 3.72
N GLY A 145 24.86 0.54 2.59
CA GLY A 145 25.14 1.13 1.28
C GLY A 145 24.36 2.41 0.94
N HIS A 146 23.44 2.90 1.78
CA HIS A 146 22.72 4.15 1.56
C HIS A 146 23.34 5.29 2.38
N ALA A 147 23.44 6.48 1.77
CA ALA A 147 23.84 7.68 2.49
C ALA A 147 22.84 7.97 3.62
N THR A 148 23.34 8.45 4.77
CA THR A 148 22.48 8.99 5.83
C THR A 148 21.54 10.03 5.23
N PHE A 149 20.26 9.92 5.52
CA PHE A 149 19.26 10.89 5.09
C PHE A 149 18.88 11.82 6.25
N ASP A 150 18.54 13.04 5.89
CA ASP A 150 17.73 13.94 6.70
C ASP A 150 16.27 13.82 6.24
N TRP A 151 15.34 14.40 7.00
CA TRP A 151 13.94 14.38 6.62
C TRP A 151 13.27 15.72 6.94
N LEU A 152 12.17 15.99 6.23
CA LEU A 152 11.33 17.16 6.44
C LEU A 152 9.87 16.83 6.17
N THR A 153 8.98 17.72 6.58
CA THR A 153 7.57 17.68 6.17
C THR A 153 7.33 18.60 4.99
N ASN A 154 6.52 18.15 4.04
CA ASN A 154 6.10 18.95 2.90
C ASN A 154 4.58 18.80 2.71
N GLY A 155 3.90 19.88 2.36
CA GLY A 155 2.45 19.90 2.21
C GLY A 155 1.99 21.21 1.60
N SER A 156 0.75 21.25 1.12
CA SER A 156 0.17 22.48 0.58
C SER A 156 -1.30 22.61 0.99
N ALA A 157 -1.95 23.72 0.65
CA ALA A 157 -3.39 23.87 0.86
C ALA A 157 -4.22 22.76 0.18
N LYS A 158 -3.71 22.19 -0.93
CA LYS A 158 -4.40 21.20 -1.75
C LYS A 158 -3.89 19.76 -1.54
N GLN A 159 -2.75 19.59 -0.86
CA GLN A 159 -2.11 18.28 -0.69
C GLN A 159 -1.86 18.00 0.79
N PRO A 160 -2.12 16.77 1.26
CA PRO A 160 -1.82 16.40 2.64
C PRO A 160 -0.33 16.53 2.94
N VAL A 161 -0.04 16.81 4.21
CA VAL A 161 1.34 16.83 4.72
C VAL A 161 1.92 15.43 4.64
N HIS A 162 3.11 15.32 4.08
CA HIS A 162 3.84 14.08 3.89
C HIS A 162 5.31 14.27 4.27
N ILE A 163 5.98 13.14 4.50
CA ILE A 163 7.42 13.10 4.79
C ILE A 163 8.20 13.12 3.48
N VAL A 164 9.31 13.84 3.49
CA VAL A 164 10.32 13.79 2.42
C VAL A 164 11.65 13.43 3.07
N LEU A 165 12.27 12.34 2.61
CA LEU A 165 13.65 11.99 2.94
C LEU A 165 14.56 12.68 1.95
N PHE A 166 15.70 13.20 2.37
CA PHE A 166 16.64 13.85 1.47
C PHE A 166 18.08 13.68 1.95
N SER A 167 19.06 13.89 1.06
CA SER A 167 20.46 13.94 1.48
C SER A 167 21.28 14.80 0.54
N ARG A 168 21.98 15.78 1.11
CA ARG A 168 22.90 16.68 0.38
C ARG A 168 24.22 16.01 0.01
N ARG A 169 24.48 14.79 0.51
CA ARG A 169 25.74 14.09 0.28
C ARG A 169 25.78 13.53 -1.13
N ALA A 170 26.91 13.74 -1.81
CA ALA A 170 27.18 13.07 -3.07
C ALA A 170 27.16 11.55 -2.87
N GLY A 171 26.39 10.84 -3.69
CA GLY A 171 26.19 9.41 -3.54
C GLY A 171 25.20 8.86 -4.56
N ARG A 172 24.91 7.56 -4.44
CA ARG A 172 23.90 6.92 -5.27
C ARG A 172 22.52 7.44 -4.88
N VAL A 173 21.83 8.07 -5.84
CA VAL A 173 20.41 8.45 -5.71
C VAL A 173 19.59 7.17 -5.53
N PRO A 174 18.77 7.05 -4.45
CA PRO A 174 17.89 5.91 -4.28
C PRO A 174 16.92 5.74 -5.45
N GLU A 175 16.54 4.49 -5.73
CA GLU A 175 15.49 4.22 -6.72
C GLU A 175 14.17 4.85 -6.26
N GLY A 176 13.49 5.59 -7.15
CA GLY A 176 12.27 6.32 -6.83
C GLY A 176 12.46 7.70 -6.20
N ALA A 177 13.70 8.11 -5.90
CA ALA A 177 14.03 9.47 -5.49
C ALA A 177 14.30 10.39 -6.70
N ASP A 178 13.99 11.67 -6.56
CA ASP A 178 14.32 12.71 -7.50
C ASP A 178 15.71 13.29 -7.16
N GLY A 179 16.59 13.43 -8.15
CA GLY A 179 17.84 14.14 -7.99
C GLY A 179 17.61 15.65 -7.96
N ASP A 180 18.26 16.36 -7.05
CA ASP A 180 18.15 17.81 -6.89
C ASP A 180 19.55 18.44 -6.73
N PRO A 181 19.94 19.44 -7.53
CA PRO A 181 21.26 20.06 -7.43
C PRO A 181 21.56 20.75 -6.10
N ALA A 182 20.54 21.23 -5.37
CA ALA A 182 20.70 21.97 -4.12
C ALA A 182 20.67 21.05 -2.89
N ILE A 183 19.85 19.99 -2.94
CA ILE A 183 19.69 19.07 -1.80
C ILE A 183 20.16 17.64 -2.06
N GLY A 184 20.84 17.38 -3.19
CA GLY A 184 21.36 16.09 -3.62
C GLY A 184 20.29 15.18 -4.19
N TRP A 185 19.43 14.64 -3.34
CA TRP A 185 18.24 13.92 -3.74
C TRP A 185 17.12 14.07 -2.72
N ALA A 186 15.87 13.90 -3.16
CA ALA A 186 14.68 13.88 -2.34
C ALA A 186 13.78 12.69 -2.69
N PHE A 187 13.27 12.00 -1.68
CA PHE A 187 12.32 10.91 -1.81
C PHE A 187 11.07 11.26 -1.01
N ARG A 188 10.00 11.58 -1.72
CA ARG A 188 8.69 11.82 -1.14
C ARG A 188 8.05 10.51 -0.68
N ALA A 189 7.57 10.47 0.56
CA ALA A 189 6.77 9.36 1.06
C ALA A 189 5.57 9.10 0.13
N PRO A 190 5.37 7.86 -0.35
CA PRO A 190 4.21 7.51 -1.15
C PRO A 190 2.90 7.76 -0.40
N ASP A 191 1.82 7.98 -1.15
CA ASP A 191 0.50 8.16 -0.56
C ASP A 191 0.01 6.84 0.07
N ASP A 192 -0.18 6.84 1.39
CA ASP A 192 -0.56 5.66 2.17
C ASP A 192 -1.96 5.12 1.82
N ALA A 193 -2.88 5.97 1.36
CA ALA A 193 -4.18 5.54 0.89
C ALA A 193 -4.08 4.85 -0.47
N GLN A 194 -3.28 5.38 -1.40
CA GLN A 194 -3.02 4.73 -2.70
C GLN A 194 -2.29 3.38 -2.53
N VAL A 195 -1.38 3.28 -1.57
CA VAL A 195 -0.69 2.03 -1.26
C VAL A 195 -1.67 0.99 -0.71
N MET A 196 -2.58 1.39 0.19
CA MET A 196 -3.64 0.51 0.67
C MET A 196 -4.59 0.10 -0.45
N GLU A 197 -5.08 1.03 -1.26
CA GLU A 197 -5.96 0.74 -2.40
C GLU A 197 -5.31 -0.26 -3.37
N ALA A 198 -4.04 -0.05 -3.72
CA ALA A 198 -3.29 -0.95 -4.58
C ALA A 198 -3.16 -2.37 -3.98
N LEU A 199 -3.02 -2.48 -2.66
CA LEU A 199 -2.97 -3.75 -1.97
C LEU A 199 -4.33 -4.44 -1.95
N ILE A 200 -5.41 -3.70 -1.67
CA ILE A 200 -6.77 -4.24 -1.69
C ILE A 200 -7.16 -4.71 -3.10
N GLU A 201 -6.81 -3.95 -4.14
CA GLU A 201 -6.99 -4.40 -5.52
C GLU A 201 -6.26 -5.73 -5.73
N ALA A 202 -4.98 -5.85 -5.35
CA ALA A 202 -4.24 -7.10 -5.48
C ALA A 202 -4.92 -8.27 -4.75
N LEU A 203 -5.44 -8.03 -3.54
CA LEU A 203 -6.17 -9.04 -2.76
C LEU A 203 -7.46 -9.46 -3.45
N ALA A 204 -8.24 -8.53 -3.99
CA ALA A 204 -9.47 -8.83 -4.72
C ALA A 204 -9.21 -9.79 -5.89
N PHE A 205 -8.16 -9.52 -6.67
CA PHE A 205 -7.73 -10.42 -7.76
C PHE A 205 -7.28 -11.79 -7.24
N ILE A 206 -6.47 -11.82 -6.17
CA ILE A 206 -5.94 -13.06 -5.60
C ILE A 206 -7.06 -13.94 -5.04
N PHE A 207 -7.94 -13.38 -4.21
CA PHE A 207 -9.03 -14.11 -3.57
C PHE A 207 -10.13 -14.48 -4.56
N GLY A 208 -10.42 -13.65 -5.57
CA GLY A 208 -11.29 -14.04 -6.68
C GLY A 208 -10.80 -15.30 -7.40
N ARG A 209 -9.48 -15.42 -7.65
CA ARG A 209 -8.90 -16.64 -8.21
C ARG A 209 -8.85 -17.80 -7.22
N LEU A 210 -8.56 -17.53 -5.95
CA LEU A 210 -8.56 -18.56 -4.89
C LEU A 210 -9.93 -19.22 -4.82
N THR A 211 -11.00 -18.43 -4.73
CA THR A 211 -12.35 -18.98 -4.68
C THR A 211 -12.72 -19.72 -5.95
N ALA A 212 -12.27 -19.29 -7.12
CA ALA A 212 -12.54 -20.01 -8.36
C ALA A 212 -11.85 -21.39 -8.40
N GLU A 213 -10.61 -21.49 -7.90
CA GLU A 213 -9.80 -22.72 -7.95
C GLU A 213 -10.10 -23.69 -6.79
N TYR A 214 -10.54 -23.17 -5.65
CA TYR A 214 -10.85 -23.95 -4.44
C TYR A 214 -12.35 -24.07 -4.16
N ARG A 215 -13.23 -23.61 -5.07
CA ARG A 215 -14.68 -23.70 -4.92
C ARG A 215 -15.12 -25.14 -4.72
N THR A 216 -15.97 -25.38 -3.74
CA THR A 216 -16.73 -26.63 -3.59
C THR A 216 -18.23 -26.31 -3.56
N PRO A 217 -19.11 -27.22 -4.02
CA PRO A 217 -20.56 -27.01 -4.00
C PRO A 217 -21.12 -26.67 -2.60
N GLN A 218 -20.47 -27.17 -1.55
CA GLN A 218 -20.85 -26.91 -0.17
C GLN A 218 -20.58 -25.46 0.26
N MET A 219 -19.59 -24.77 -0.32
CA MET A 219 -19.24 -23.38 0.03
C MET A 219 -20.36 -22.40 -0.31
N ASP A 220 -21.02 -22.60 -1.45
CA ASP A 220 -22.11 -21.72 -1.90
C ASP A 220 -23.36 -21.87 -1.01
N ALA A 221 -23.55 -23.05 -0.43
CA ALA A 221 -24.73 -23.38 0.38
C ALA A 221 -24.61 -22.94 1.86
N THR A 222 -23.41 -22.58 2.33
CA THR A 222 -23.14 -22.32 3.75
C THR A 222 -22.67 -20.91 4.07
N CYS A 223 -22.38 -20.07 3.06
CA CYS A 223 -22.01 -18.68 3.29
C CYS A 223 -23.24 -17.84 3.68
N SER A 224 -23.27 -17.36 4.94
CA SER A 224 -24.37 -16.55 5.47
C SER A 224 -24.14 -15.03 5.37
N TRP A 225 -23.00 -14.61 4.82
CA TRP A 225 -22.64 -13.18 4.71
C TRP A 225 -23.30 -12.48 3.54
N GLU A 226 -23.73 -13.22 2.52
CA GLU A 226 -24.37 -12.65 1.33
C GLU A 226 -25.89 -12.82 1.42
N ALA A 227 -26.61 -11.69 1.33
CA ALA A 227 -28.03 -11.59 1.64
C ALA A 227 -28.95 -12.36 0.66
N ASP A 228 -28.43 -12.75 -0.50
CA ASP A 228 -29.16 -13.55 -1.49
C ASP A 228 -29.08 -15.06 -1.22
N GLY A 229 -28.24 -15.52 -0.26
CA GLY A 229 -28.04 -16.94 0.03
C GLY A 229 -27.47 -17.75 -1.14
N PHE A 230 -27.08 -17.07 -2.22
CA PHE A 230 -26.48 -17.64 -3.41
C PHE A 230 -25.09 -17.04 -3.51
N GLY A 231 -24.18 -17.52 -2.65
CA GLY A 231 -22.80 -17.05 -2.53
C GLY A 231 -22.31 -16.40 -3.83
N SER A 232 -22.44 -15.07 -3.92
CA SER A 232 -22.07 -14.24 -5.05
C SER A 232 -20.56 -14.30 -5.09
N ALA A 233 -20.05 -15.44 -5.58
CA ALA A 233 -18.66 -15.84 -5.38
C ALA A 233 -17.75 -14.64 -5.64
N PRO A 234 -16.67 -14.45 -4.89
CA PRO A 234 -15.76 -13.31 -5.03
C PRO A 234 -15.41 -12.98 -6.48
N ALA A 235 -15.48 -13.94 -7.41
CA ALA A 235 -15.44 -13.73 -8.85
C ALA A 235 -16.53 -12.77 -9.41
N ILE A 236 -17.80 -12.88 -9.03
CA ILE A 236 -18.91 -12.01 -9.44
C ILE A 236 -18.78 -10.63 -8.77
N ALA A 237 -18.50 -10.59 -7.46
CA ALA A 237 -18.23 -9.34 -6.76
C ALA A 237 -17.00 -8.64 -7.36
N PHE A 238 -15.97 -9.38 -7.72
CA PHE A 238 -14.79 -8.90 -8.43
C PHE A 238 -15.13 -8.36 -9.82
N GLU A 239 -15.95 -9.04 -10.63
CA GLU A 239 -16.38 -8.53 -11.95
C GLU A 239 -17.14 -7.21 -11.83
N ASN A 240 -18.03 -7.10 -10.83
CA ASN A 240 -18.77 -5.87 -10.55
C ASN A 240 -17.86 -4.76 -10.00
N HIS A 241 -17.00 -5.07 -9.02
CA HIS A 241 -16.10 -4.12 -8.38
C HIS A 241 -14.99 -3.63 -9.32
N VAL A 242 -14.42 -4.50 -10.15
CA VAL A 242 -13.49 -4.11 -11.23
C VAL A 242 -14.22 -3.25 -12.25
N GLY A 243 -15.46 -3.61 -12.60
CA GLY A 243 -16.31 -2.82 -13.49
C GLY A 243 -16.61 -1.42 -12.95
N GLU A 244 -16.73 -1.27 -11.63
CA GLU A 244 -16.99 0.01 -10.97
C GLU A 244 -15.71 0.84 -10.78
N LEU A 245 -14.60 0.24 -10.32
CA LEU A 245 -13.29 0.88 -10.24
C LEU A 245 -12.80 1.38 -11.61
N MET A 246 -13.10 0.68 -12.71
CA MET A 246 -12.78 1.18 -14.06
C MET A 246 -13.63 2.39 -14.47
N ARG A 247 -14.83 2.57 -13.91
CA ARG A 247 -15.71 3.71 -14.21
C ARG A 247 -15.39 4.94 -13.35
N THR A 248 -14.91 4.74 -12.12
CA THR A 248 -14.76 5.81 -11.13
C THR A 248 -13.33 6.32 -10.95
N SER A 249 -12.31 5.61 -11.45
CA SER A 249 -10.91 6.05 -11.31
C SER A 249 -10.67 7.35 -12.12
N PRO A 250 -10.38 8.49 -11.46
CA PRO A 250 -10.08 9.72 -12.16
C PRO A 250 -8.76 9.52 -12.92
N ARG A 251 -8.74 9.87 -14.21
CA ARG A 251 -7.48 10.07 -14.95
C ARG A 251 -6.72 11.21 -14.28
N THR A 252 -5.92 10.93 -13.27
CA THR A 252 -5.02 11.92 -12.66
C THR A 252 -3.90 12.20 -13.63
N ALA A 253 -4.01 13.33 -14.34
CA ALA A 253 -2.90 13.95 -15.04
C ALA A 253 -1.83 14.29 -14.01
N PHE A 254 -0.68 13.67 -14.14
CA PHE A 254 0.47 13.84 -13.27
C PHE A 254 1.25 15.07 -13.74
N ASP A 255 0.73 16.27 -13.49
CA ASP A 255 1.51 17.52 -13.63
C ASP A 255 2.18 17.81 -12.29
N GLY A 256 3.46 17.47 -12.19
CA GLY A 256 4.27 17.70 -11.01
C GLY A 256 4.54 19.20 -10.79
N PRO A 257 4.34 19.75 -9.58
CA PRO A 257 4.77 21.12 -9.29
C PRO A 257 6.29 21.17 -9.07
N HIS A 258 6.96 22.06 -9.79
CA HIS A 258 8.36 22.43 -9.56
C HIS A 258 8.58 22.85 -8.11
N LEU A 259 9.46 22.15 -7.40
CA LEU A 259 10.01 22.60 -6.13
C LEU A 259 10.74 23.94 -6.37
N ARG A 260 10.16 25.05 -5.88
CA ARG A 260 10.88 26.31 -5.74
C ARG A 260 11.58 26.29 -4.39
N ALA A 261 12.90 26.41 -4.41
CA ALA A 261 13.70 26.64 -3.21
C ALA A 261 13.21 27.90 -2.45
N PRO A 262 13.28 27.90 -1.11
CA PRO A 262 12.96 29.09 -0.33
C PRO A 262 13.93 30.23 -0.68
N ARG A 263 13.39 31.43 -0.87
CA ARG A 263 14.19 32.66 -0.99
C ARG A 263 14.87 32.91 0.36
N GLU A 264 16.19 32.91 0.37
CA GLU A 264 16.97 33.48 1.46
C GLU A 264 16.64 34.97 1.56
N ASN A 265 16.17 35.41 2.73
CA ASN A 265 16.06 36.82 3.05
C ASN A 265 17.49 37.32 3.34
N SER A 266 18.04 38.08 2.39
CA SER A 266 19.26 38.86 2.59
C SER A 266 18.97 40.02 3.56
N THR A 267 19.74 40.10 4.64
CA THR A 267 20.02 41.36 5.36
C THR A 267 20.88 42.28 4.52
#